data_AF-A0A2E0UFZ1-F1
#
_entry.id   AF-A0A2E0UFZ1-F1
#
_cell.length_a   1.000
_cell.length_b   1.000
_cell.length_c   1.000
_cell.angle_alpha   90.00
_cell.angle_beta   90.00
_cell.angle_gamma   90.00
#
_symmetry.space_group_name_H-M   'P 1'
#
loop_
_entity.id
_entity.type
_entity.pdbx_description
1 polymer ?
#
loop_
_entity_poly.entity_id
_entity_poly.type
_entity_poly.pdbx_seq_one_letter_code
_entity_poly.pdbx_strand_id
1 'polypeptide(L)'
;MYKANITITLRQSILDPEGKAIEQALGSMIEGALSNVRVGKHIELFVNADSREKAHELVENACKKMLANPVMEDYTFTLEEAETVSA
;
A
#
# COMPACT_ATOMS: atom_id res chain seq x y z
N MET A 1 -11.77 10.17 14.65
CA MET A 1 -10.94 10.27 13.43
C MET A 1 -10.19 8.96 13.29
N TYR A 2 -9.86 8.54 12.07
CA TYR A 2 -9.15 7.28 11.83
C TYR A 2 -7.91 7.55 10.99
N LYS A 3 -6.81 6.87 11.28
CA LYS A 3 -5.67 6.80 10.38
C LYS A 3 -5.78 5.52 9.54
N ALA A 4 -5.60 5.67 8.23
CA ALA A 4 -5.57 4.58 7.28
C ALA A 4 -4.14 4.36 6.80
N ASN A 5 -3.68 3.12 6.90
CA ASN A 5 -2.39 2.68 6.37
C ASN A 5 -2.67 1.77 5.18
N ILE A 6 -2.35 2.22 3.98
CA ILE A 6 -2.71 1.57 2.71
C ILE A 6 -1.44 1.10 2.02
N THR A 7 -1.39 -0.18 1.68
CA THR A 7 -0.32 -0.77 0.88
C THR A 7 -0.85 -1.10 -0.51
N ILE A 8 -0.14 -0.65 -1.55
CA ILE A 8 -0.48 -0.90 -2.95
C ILE A 8 0.69 -1.58 -3.63
N THR A 9 0.45 -2.71 -4.28
CA THR A 9 1.49 -3.49 -4.96
C THR A 9 1.02 -3.90 -6.35
N LEU A 10 1.94 -4.00 -7.30
CA LEU A 10 1.63 -4.63 -8.59
C LEU A 10 1.13 -6.06 -8.37
N ARG A 11 0.10 -6.45 -9.12
CA ARG A 11 -0.41 -7.83 -9.15
C ARG A 11 0.71 -8.82 -9.42
N GLN A 12 0.59 -10.03 -8.88
CA GLN A 12 1.60 -11.09 -9.04
C GLN A 12 1.86 -11.46 -10.51
N SER A 13 0.85 -11.32 -11.38
CA SER A 13 0.97 -11.55 -12.83
C SER A 13 1.68 -10.41 -13.58
N ILE A 14 1.90 -9.26 -12.94
CA ILE A 14 2.56 -8.10 -13.53
C ILE A 14 4.02 -8.11 -13.10
N LEU A 15 4.90 -8.02 -14.10
CA LEU A 15 6.34 -7.87 -13.89
C LEU A 15 6.60 -6.54 -13.17
N ASP A 16 7.44 -6.60 -12.14
CA ASP A 16 7.94 -5.44 -11.41
C ASP A 16 9.43 -5.22 -11.77
N PRO A 17 9.74 -4.34 -12.73
CA PRO A 17 11.13 -4.08 -13.13
C PRO A 17 11.96 -3.46 -12.00
N GLU A 18 11.34 -2.69 -11.12
CA GLU A 18 12.02 -2.01 -10.01
C GLU A 18 12.42 -3.02 -8.93
N GLY A 19 11.47 -3.86 -8.51
CA GLY A 19 11.74 -4.97 -7.60
C GLY A 19 12.84 -5.90 -8.12
N LYS A 20 12.81 -6.22 -9.41
CA LYS A 20 13.86 -7.04 -10.05
C LYS A 20 15.24 -6.37 -10.04
N ALA A 21 15.30 -5.06 -10.29
CA ALA A 21 16.57 -4.32 -10.24
C ALA A 21 17.16 -4.32 -8.81
N ILE A 22 16.31 -4.12 -7.79
CA ILE A 22 16.71 -4.16 -6.39
C ILE A 22 17.17 -5.57 -6.00
N GLU A 23 16.45 -6.62 -6.40
CA GLU A 23 16.85 -8.00 -6.15
C GLU A 23 18.24 -8.31 -6.69
N GLN A 24 18.55 -7.89 -7.93
CA GLN A 24 19.86 -8.07 -8.53
C GLN A 24 20.96 -7.32 -7.77
N ALA A 25 20.68 -6.08 -7.34
CA ALA A 25 21.61 -5.29 -6.55
C ALA A 25 21.87 -5.94 -5.17
N LEU A 26 20.82 -6.39 -4.49
CA LEU A 26 20.92 -7.05 -3.19
C LEU A 26 21.57 -8.42 -3.27
N GLY A 27 21.28 -9.22 -4.30
CA GLY A 27 21.91 -10.53 -4.51
C GLY A 27 23.41 -10.44 -4.72
N SER A 28 23.91 -9.31 -5.22
CA SER A 28 25.35 -9.04 -5.33
C SER A 28 26.00 -8.71 -3.98
N MET A 29 25.21 -8.34 -2.97
CA MET A 29 25.68 -7.95 -1.62
C MET A 29 25.43 -9.05 -0.58
N ILE A 30 24.35 -9.81 -0.74
CA ILE A 30 23.85 -10.81 0.21
C ILE A 30 23.47 -12.05 -0.61
N GLU A 31 24.46 -12.90 -0.89
CA GLU A 31 24.30 -14.05 -1.78
C GLU A 31 23.22 -15.03 -1.27
N GLY A 32 22.25 -15.32 -2.14
CA GLY A 32 21.34 -16.48 -2.03
C GLY A 32 20.26 -16.41 -0.95
N ALA A 33 20.14 -15.33 -0.17
CA ALA A 33 19.18 -15.24 0.92
C ALA A 33 17.86 -14.53 0.55
N LEU A 34 17.82 -13.78 -0.55
CA LEU A 34 16.70 -12.90 -0.91
C LEU A 34 16.21 -13.22 -2.33
N SER A 35 14.89 -13.31 -2.49
CA SER A 35 14.24 -13.59 -3.77
C SER A 35 12.81 -13.05 -3.79
N ASN A 36 12.29 -12.80 -4.99
CA ASN A 36 10.97 -12.23 -5.25
C ASN A 36 10.77 -10.86 -4.59
N VAL A 37 11.76 -9.96 -4.72
CA VAL A 37 11.64 -8.58 -4.24
C VAL A 37 10.57 -7.86 -5.06
N ARG A 38 9.60 -7.27 -4.36
CA ARG A 38 8.54 -6.45 -4.97
C ARG A 38 8.50 -5.08 -4.31
N VAL A 39 8.29 -4.06 -5.12
CA VAL A 39 8.12 -2.68 -4.68
C VAL A 39 6.65 -2.28 -4.82
N GLY A 40 6.20 -1.51 -3.84
CA GLY A 40 4.86 -0.99 -3.78
C GLY A 40 4.84 0.39 -3.14
N LYS A 41 3.65 0.97 -3.08
CA LYS A 41 3.40 2.25 -2.42
C LYS A 41 2.84 1.98 -1.03
N HIS A 42 3.29 2.76 -0.06
CA HIS A 42 2.63 2.91 1.23
C HIS A 42 2.03 4.31 1.31
N ILE A 43 0.74 4.40 1.63
CA ILE A 43 0.01 5.65 1.71
C ILE A 43 -0.63 5.73 3.09
N GLU A 44 -0.38 6.83 3.78
CA GLU A 44 -1.03 7.17 5.03
C GLU A 44 -1.98 8.34 4.81
N LEU A 45 -3.19 8.24 5.34
CA LEU A 45 -4.14 9.34 5.34
C LEU A 45 -5.03 9.30 6.58
N PHE A 46 -5.61 10.44 6.92
CA PHE A 46 -6.58 10.54 8.00
C PHE A 46 -7.99 10.69 7.45
N VAL A 47 -8.93 10.03 8.11
CA VAL A 47 -10.34 9.96 7.73
C VAL A 47 -11.20 10.50 8.85
N ASN A 48 -11.94 11.56 8.55
CA ASN A 48 -13.00 12.06 9.42
C ASN A 48 -14.27 11.26 9.14
N ALA A 49 -14.66 10.40 10.08
CA ALA A 49 -15.83 9.56 9.98
C ALA A 49 -16.40 9.25 11.38
N ASP A 50 -17.72 9.08 11.44
CA ASP A 50 -18.44 8.84 12.70
C ASP A 50 -18.35 7.39 13.18
N SER A 51 -17.91 6.47 12.32
CA SER A 51 -17.72 5.06 12.66
C SER A 51 -16.60 4.42 11.84
N ARG A 52 -16.11 3.27 12.29
CA ARG A 52 -15.06 2.50 11.62
C ARG A 52 -15.55 1.97 10.26
N GLU A 53 -16.82 1.57 10.18
CA GLU A 53 -17.46 1.11 8.94
C GLU A 53 -17.49 2.24 7.91
N LYS A 54 -17.84 3.46 8.36
CA LYS A 54 -17.86 4.62 7.46
C LYS A 54 -16.46 5.01 7.00
N ALA A 55 -15.47 4.98 7.90
CA ALA A 55 -14.07 5.19 7.53
C ALA A 55 -13.61 4.16 6.50
N HIS A 56 -13.97 2.88 6.69
CA HIS A 56 -13.64 1.81 5.76
C HIS A 56 -14.24 2.05 4.37
N GLU A 57 -15.52 2.39 4.27
CA GLU A 57 -16.15 2.71 2.98
C GLU A 57 -15.44 3.86 2.24
N LEU A 58 -15.03 4.91 2.97
CA LEU A 58 -14.37 6.07 2.40
C LEU A 58 -12.98 5.71 1.85
N VAL A 59 -12.18 4.97 2.62
CA VAL A 59 -10.85 4.51 2.17
C VAL A 59 -10.96 3.57 0.99
N GLU A 60 -11.88 2.61 1.06
CA GLU A 60 -12.14 1.66 -0.02
C GLU A 60 -12.53 2.38 -1.33
N ASN A 61 -13.34 3.43 -1.23
CA ASN A 61 -13.71 4.27 -2.37
C ASN A 61 -12.50 5.02 -2.95
N ALA A 62 -11.68 5.61 -2.09
CA ALA A 62 -10.45 6.31 -2.49
C ALA A 62 -9.46 5.37 -3.20
N CYS A 63 -9.25 4.18 -2.66
CA CYS A 63 -8.40 3.15 -3.26
C CYS A 63 -8.88 2.77 -4.67
N LYS A 64 -10.18 2.46 -4.82
CA LYS A 64 -10.77 2.06 -6.10
C LYS A 64 -10.77 3.14 -7.16
N LYS A 65 -10.99 4.39 -6.78
CA LYS A 65 -11.15 5.49 -7.74
C LYS A 65 -9.85 6.13 -8.17
N MET A 66 -8.84 6.15 -7.30
CA MET A 66 -7.68 7.00 -7.52
C MET A 66 -6.36 6.38 -7.09
N LEU A 67 -6.29 5.75 -5.90
CA LEU A 67 -4.98 5.37 -5.35
C LEU A 67 -4.39 4.13 -6.03
N ALA A 68 -5.23 3.16 -6.40
CA ALA A 68 -4.81 1.93 -7.05
C ALA A 68 -5.35 1.84 -8.48
N ASN A 69 -4.50 1.43 -9.42
CA ASN A 69 -4.91 1.06 -10.77
C ASN A 69 -5.59 -0.32 -10.75
N PRO A 70 -6.89 -0.43 -11.07
CA PRO A 70 -7.65 -1.68 -10.94
C PRO A 70 -7.21 -2.80 -11.88
N VAL A 71 -6.43 -2.49 -12.91
CA VAL A 71 -5.91 -3.48 -13.86
C VAL A 71 -4.58 -4.07 -13.39
N MET A 72 -3.70 -3.22 -12.86
CA MET A 72 -2.30 -3.55 -12.62
C MET A 72 -1.95 -3.76 -11.15
N GLU A 73 -2.68 -3.15 -10.24
CA GLU A 73 -2.35 -3.06 -8.81
C GLU A 73 -3.42 -3.73 -7.95
N ASP A 74 -2.98 -4.34 -6.86
CA ASP A 74 -3.80 -4.74 -5.73
C ASP A 74 -3.49 -3.82 -4.55
N TYR A 75 -4.44 -3.69 -3.63
CA TYR A 75 -4.23 -2.91 -2.40
C TYR A 75 -4.81 -3.62 -1.18
N THR A 76 -4.23 -3.34 -0.03
CA THR A 76 -4.74 -3.70 1.29
C THR A 76 -4.64 -2.47 2.18
N PHE A 77 -5.46 -2.39 3.22
CA PHE A 77 -5.33 -1.32 4.20
C PHE A 77 -5.78 -1.74 5.59
N THR A 78 -5.28 -1.02 6.59
CA THR A 78 -5.73 -1.11 7.97
C THR A 78 -6.22 0.24 8.45
N LEU A 79 -7.11 0.21 9.44
CA LEU A 79 -7.66 1.39 10.11
C LEU A 79 -7.35 1.33 11.60
N GLU A 80 -6.86 2.43 12.12
CA GLU A 80 -6.63 2.67 13.55
C GLU A 80 -7.35 3.95 13.98
N GLU A 81 -7.86 3.98 15.20
CA GLU A 81 -8.38 5.21 15.79
C GLU A 81 -7.22 6.17 15.98
N ALA A 82 -7.43 7.42 15.56
CA ALA A 82 -6.43 8.47 15.66
C ALA A 82 -7.02 9.68 16.35
N GLU A 83 -6.22 10.30 17.22
CA GLU A 83 -6.52 11.63 17.75
C GLU A 83 -6.33 12.66 16.65
N THR A 84 -7.09 13.76 16.73
CA THR A 84 -6.98 14.86 15.77
C THR A 84 -5.58 15.43 15.80
N VAL A 85 -4.77 15.16 14.76
CA VAL A 85 -3.48 15.82 14.60
C VAL A 85 -3.79 17.29 14.31
N SER A 86 -3.55 18.14 15.30
CA SER A 86 -3.55 19.58 15.14
C SER A 86 -2.36 19.90 14.23
N ALA A 87 -2.65 20.16 12.96
CA ALA A 87 -1.69 20.75 12.03
C ALA A 87 -1.54 22.24 12.32
#